data_AF-A0A8B8I4R2-F1
#
_entry.id   AF-A0A8B8I4R2-F1
#
_cell.length_a   1.000
_cell.length_b   1.000
_cell.length_c   1.000
_cell.angle_alpha   90.00
_cell.angle_beta   90.00
_cell.angle_gamma   90.00
#
_symmetry.space_group_name_H-M   'P 1'
#
loop_
_entity.id
_entity.type
_entity.pdbx_description
1 polymer ?
#
loop_
_entity_poly.entity_id
_entity_poly.type
_entity_poly.pdbx_seq_one_letter_code
_entity_poly.pdbx_strand_id
1 'polypeptide(L)'
;MADDEKKRLEEAKKAKQAEIDRKRAEVRKRMEEASKAKKAKKGFMTPERKKKLRLLLRKKAAEELKKEQERKAAERRRIIEERCGKPKNVDDANEDTIKRVCKDYHTRIANLEDEKFDLEYIVKRKDMEISDLNSQVNDLRGKFVKPTLKKVSKYENKFAKLQKKAAEFNFRNQLKVVKKKEFTLEEEDKEKKPDWSKGKPGDQKEGEGAPATPAAGAPAAAGAPAAPAAAPAPAPAAPPVQASA
;
A
#
# COMPACT_ATOMS: atom_id res chain seq x y z
N MET A 1 20.02 -33.36 -47.68
CA MET A 1 18.89 -32.40 -47.76
C MET A 1 18.32 -32.06 -46.38
N ALA A 2 17.51 -32.93 -45.76
CA ALA A 2 16.78 -32.58 -44.53
C ALA A 2 17.71 -32.19 -43.35
N ASP A 3 18.83 -32.89 -43.17
CA ASP A 3 19.76 -32.60 -42.07
C ASP A 3 20.67 -31.40 -42.34
N ASP A 4 20.94 -31.08 -43.61
CA ASP A 4 21.63 -29.83 -44.00
C ASP A 4 20.76 -28.60 -43.69
N GLU A 5 19.44 -28.71 -43.91
CA GLU A 5 18.50 -27.67 -43.55
C GLU A 5 18.37 -27.51 -42.03
N LYS A 6 18.29 -28.61 -41.26
CA LYS A 6 18.39 -28.55 -39.79
C LYS A 6 19.67 -27.85 -39.35
N LYS A 7 20.83 -28.23 -39.92
CA LYS A 7 22.15 -27.67 -39.58
C LYS A 7 22.20 -26.16 -39.87
N ARG A 8 21.69 -25.71 -41.02
CA ARG A 8 21.57 -24.28 -41.37
C ARG A 8 20.63 -23.53 -40.41
N LEU A 9 19.54 -24.16 -39.97
CA LEU A 9 18.60 -23.59 -38.99
C LEU A 9 19.21 -23.50 -37.58
N GLU A 10 20.01 -24.47 -37.15
CA GLU A 10 20.73 -24.41 -35.88
C GLU A 10 21.85 -23.37 -35.91
N GLU A 11 22.61 -23.28 -37.00
CA GLU A 11 23.65 -22.26 -37.15
C GLU A 11 23.05 -20.85 -37.17
N ALA A 12 21.92 -20.63 -37.85
CA ALA A 12 21.18 -19.37 -37.82
C ALA A 12 20.64 -19.04 -36.40
N LYS A 13 20.18 -20.03 -35.63
CA LYS A 13 19.79 -19.85 -34.22
C LYS A 13 21.00 -19.48 -33.35
N LYS A 14 22.13 -20.17 -33.54
CA LYS A 14 23.39 -19.95 -32.80
C LYS A 14 23.99 -18.57 -33.09
N ALA A 15 23.96 -18.12 -34.35
CA ALA A 15 24.37 -16.77 -34.75
C ALA A 15 23.50 -15.69 -34.09
N LYS A 16 22.16 -15.83 -34.16
CA LYS A 16 21.22 -14.91 -33.49
C LYS A 16 21.43 -14.91 -31.96
N GLN A 17 21.64 -16.06 -31.34
CA GLN A 17 21.90 -16.16 -29.90
C GLN A 17 23.23 -15.47 -29.52
N ALA A 18 24.29 -15.67 -30.29
CA ALA A 18 25.58 -14.99 -30.08
C ALA A 18 25.48 -13.46 -30.27
N GLU A 19 24.67 -12.98 -31.21
CA GLU A 19 24.40 -11.54 -31.38
C GLU A 19 23.61 -10.96 -30.19
N ILE A 20 22.59 -11.68 -29.71
CA ILE A 20 21.82 -11.32 -28.51
C ILE A 20 22.72 -11.29 -27.28
N ASP A 21 23.59 -12.29 -27.09
CA ASP A 21 24.51 -12.34 -25.94
C ASP A 21 25.62 -11.30 -26.02
N ARG A 22 26.10 -10.94 -27.23
CA ARG A 22 26.96 -9.76 -27.43
C ARG A 22 26.25 -8.48 -27.00
N LYS A 23 24.99 -8.27 -27.41
CA LYS A 23 24.18 -7.10 -27.03
C LYS A 23 23.91 -7.07 -25.52
N ARG A 24 23.56 -8.19 -24.90
CA ARG A 24 23.41 -8.34 -23.43
C ARG A 24 24.72 -8.02 -22.70
N ALA A 25 25.86 -8.51 -23.20
CA ALA A 25 27.18 -8.23 -22.61
C ALA A 25 27.56 -6.74 -22.70
N GLU A 26 27.28 -6.08 -23.84
CA GLU A 26 27.51 -4.65 -24.03
C GLU A 26 26.62 -3.80 -23.11
N VAL A 27 25.32 -4.09 -23.05
CA VAL A 27 24.37 -3.45 -22.11
C VAL A 27 24.82 -3.64 -20.67
N ARG A 28 25.29 -4.84 -20.30
CA ARG A 28 25.81 -5.13 -18.96
C ARG A 28 27.09 -4.36 -18.66
N LYS A 29 28.04 -4.27 -19.60
CA LYS A 29 29.27 -3.48 -19.48
C LYS A 29 28.93 -1.99 -19.25
N ARG A 30 28.07 -1.42 -20.11
CA ARG A 30 27.58 -0.04 -20.00
C ARG A 30 26.89 0.24 -18.65
N MET A 31 26.11 -0.71 -18.15
CA MET A 31 25.46 -0.62 -16.83
C MET A 31 26.45 -0.73 -15.66
N GLU A 32 27.52 -1.51 -15.78
CA GLU A 32 28.58 -1.59 -14.78
C GLU A 32 29.43 -0.30 -14.77
N GLU A 33 29.79 0.23 -15.94
CA GLU A 33 30.50 1.50 -16.11
C GLU A 33 29.70 2.69 -15.54
N ALA A 34 28.41 2.77 -15.87
CA ALA A 34 27.49 3.74 -15.27
C ALA A 34 27.37 3.58 -13.74
N SER A 35 27.55 2.37 -13.21
CA SER A 35 27.56 2.08 -11.77
C SER A 35 28.89 2.45 -11.09
N LYS A 36 30.02 2.28 -11.78
CA LYS A 36 31.35 2.75 -11.36
C LYS A 36 31.40 4.29 -11.34
N ALA A 37 30.94 4.95 -12.41
CA ALA A 37 30.83 6.42 -12.49
C ALA A 37 29.95 7.02 -11.37
N LYS A 38 28.86 6.33 -10.99
CA LYS A 38 28.00 6.72 -9.85
C LYS A 38 28.68 6.58 -8.48
N LYS A 39 29.73 5.76 -8.34
CA LYS A 39 30.57 5.73 -7.11
C LYS A 39 31.58 6.88 -7.07
N ALA A 40 32.13 7.29 -8.21
CA ALA A 40 33.16 8.32 -8.29
C ALA A 40 32.67 9.73 -7.87
N LYS A 41 31.42 10.11 -8.18
CA LYS A 41 30.85 11.42 -7.83
C LYS A 41 30.45 11.56 -6.34
N LYS A 42 31.37 11.22 -5.41
CA LYS A 42 31.21 11.22 -3.94
C LYS A 42 31.75 12.50 -3.27
N GLY A 43 31.52 13.68 -3.86
CA GLY A 43 31.95 14.98 -3.29
C GLY A 43 30.83 15.99 -3.05
N PHE A 44 30.03 16.30 -4.08
CA PHE A 44 29.17 17.50 -4.18
C PHE A 44 28.00 17.67 -3.17
N MET A 45 27.81 16.80 -2.17
CA MET A 45 26.68 16.91 -1.24
C MET A 45 26.87 16.06 0.00
N THR A 46 26.59 16.60 1.20
CA THR A 46 26.55 15.78 2.42
C THR A 46 25.56 14.61 2.27
N PRO A 47 25.86 13.42 2.82
CA PRO A 47 24.98 12.25 2.69
C PRO A 47 23.56 12.52 3.20
N GLU A 48 23.41 13.37 4.20
CA GLU A 48 22.15 13.72 4.85
C GLU A 48 21.32 14.68 4.02
N ARG A 49 21.90 15.77 3.49
CA ARG A 49 21.20 16.65 2.54
C ARG A 49 20.75 15.87 1.30
N LYS A 50 21.57 14.92 0.83
CA LYS A 50 21.22 13.98 -0.26
C LYS A 50 20.10 12.99 0.12
N LYS A 51 20.00 12.54 1.37
CA LYS A 51 18.86 11.74 1.89
C LYS A 51 17.58 12.59 1.98
N LYS A 52 17.65 13.77 2.63
CA LYS A 52 16.51 14.70 2.82
C LYS A 52 15.94 15.16 1.47
N LEU A 53 16.78 15.53 0.51
CA LEU A 53 16.36 15.90 -0.84
C LEU A 53 15.64 14.74 -1.57
N ARG A 54 16.16 13.51 -1.49
CA ARG A 54 15.49 12.32 -2.06
C ARG A 54 14.17 11.95 -1.38
N LEU A 55 13.97 12.34 -0.13
CA LEU A 55 12.69 12.21 0.55
C LEU A 55 11.70 13.27 0.06
N LEU A 56 12.13 14.53 -0.03
CA LEU A 56 11.32 15.64 -0.54
C LEU A 56 10.88 15.43 -1.99
N LEU A 57 11.78 14.98 -2.88
CA LEU A 57 11.42 14.66 -4.27
C LEU A 57 10.35 13.56 -4.36
N ARG A 58 10.41 12.51 -3.52
CA ARG A 58 9.38 11.47 -3.49
C ARG A 58 8.07 11.95 -2.87
N LYS A 59 8.13 12.82 -1.85
CA LYS A 59 6.92 13.46 -1.29
C LYS A 59 6.23 14.30 -2.34
N LYS A 60 6.96 15.21 -3.01
CA LYS A 60 6.42 16.01 -4.11
C LYS A 60 5.86 15.13 -5.23
N ALA A 61 6.60 14.11 -5.70
CA ALA A 61 6.11 13.23 -6.76
C ALA A 61 4.83 12.46 -6.38
N ALA A 62 4.66 12.08 -5.10
CA ALA A 62 3.44 11.43 -4.62
C ALA A 62 2.26 12.41 -4.48
N GLU A 63 2.52 13.64 -4.04
CA GLU A 63 1.55 14.75 -3.97
C GLU A 63 1.09 15.16 -5.38
N GLU A 64 2.02 15.32 -6.31
CA GLU A 64 1.82 15.67 -7.72
C GLU A 64 1.05 14.57 -8.46
N LEU A 65 1.37 13.29 -8.22
CA LEU A 65 0.60 12.15 -8.73
C LEU A 65 -0.84 12.12 -8.18
N LYS A 66 -1.05 12.41 -6.88
CA LYS A 66 -2.39 12.49 -6.29
C LYS A 66 -3.19 13.66 -6.88
N LYS A 67 -2.56 14.82 -7.04
CA LYS A 67 -3.16 16.01 -7.66
C LYS A 67 -3.52 15.79 -9.13
N GLU A 68 -2.71 15.03 -9.87
CA GLU A 68 -3.04 14.61 -11.24
C GLU A 68 -4.21 13.62 -11.28
N GLN A 69 -4.26 12.64 -10.37
CA GLN A 69 -5.40 11.73 -10.25
C GLN A 69 -6.69 12.49 -9.93
N GLU A 70 -6.64 13.47 -9.03
CA GLU A 70 -7.76 14.36 -8.70
C GLU A 70 -8.19 15.23 -9.88
N ARG A 71 -7.23 15.85 -10.61
CA ARG A 71 -7.52 16.59 -11.84
C ARG A 71 -8.21 15.71 -12.88
N LYS A 72 -7.66 14.53 -13.16
CA LYS A 72 -8.19 13.57 -14.15
C LYS A 72 -9.56 13.01 -13.73
N ALA A 73 -9.82 12.85 -12.43
CA ALA A 73 -11.12 12.44 -11.92
C ALA A 73 -12.18 13.56 -12.05
N ALA A 74 -11.81 14.81 -11.79
CA ALA A 74 -12.68 15.98 -12.00
C ALA A 74 -12.98 16.21 -13.49
N GLU A 75 -11.95 16.12 -14.34
CA GLU A 75 -12.06 16.19 -15.80
C GLU A 75 -12.95 15.07 -16.35
N ARG A 76 -12.79 13.83 -15.89
CA ARG A 76 -13.70 12.71 -16.22
C ARG A 76 -15.15 12.99 -15.80
N ARG A 77 -15.38 13.61 -14.63
CA ARG A 77 -16.74 13.99 -14.19
C ARG A 77 -17.35 15.03 -15.13
N ARG A 78 -16.61 16.11 -15.43
CA ARG A 78 -17.04 17.14 -16.38
C ARG A 78 -17.37 16.53 -17.76
N ILE A 79 -16.51 15.69 -18.31
CA ILE A 79 -16.74 15.07 -19.63
C ILE A 79 -17.97 14.16 -19.62
N ILE A 80 -18.27 13.48 -18.50
CA ILE A 80 -19.50 12.68 -18.36
C ILE A 80 -20.73 13.59 -18.28
N GLU A 81 -20.68 14.67 -17.51
CA GLU A 81 -21.76 15.67 -17.40
C GLU A 81 -22.04 16.32 -18.77
N GLU A 82 -21.00 16.69 -19.50
CA GLU A 82 -21.05 17.27 -20.85
C GLU A 82 -21.57 16.27 -21.91
N ARG A 83 -21.14 15.00 -21.86
CA ARG A 83 -21.55 13.94 -22.82
C ARG A 83 -22.96 13.39 -22.54
N CYS A 84 -23.33 13.20 -21.27
CA CYS A 84 -24.63 12.64 -20.88
C CYS A 84 -25.73 13.70 -20.81
N GLY A 85 -25.40 14.94 -20.42
CA GLY A 85 -26.36 16.04 -20.30
C GLY A 85 -27.37 15.84 -19.17
N LYS A 86 -28.49 16.58 -19.25
CA LYS A 86 -29.63 16.39 -18.36
C LYS A 86 -30.43 15.14 -18.78
N PRO A 87 -31.07 14.41 -17.85
CA PRO A 87 -32.03 13.38 -18.21
C PRO A 87 -33.16 13.98 -19.06
N LYS A 88 -33.65 13.23 -20.05
CA LYS A 88 -34.87 13.60 -20.79
C LYS A 88 -36.06 13.48 -19.82
N ASN A 89 -36.96 14.47 -19.82
CA ASN A 89 -38.21 14.37 -19.09
C ASN A 89 -39.08 13.26 -19.73
N VAL A 90 -39.57 12.35 -18.88
CA VAL A 90 -40.45 11.22 -19.26
C VAL A 90 -41.78 11.24 -18.50
N ASP A 91 -41.89 12.05 -17.45
CA ASP A 91 -43.04 12.08 -16.55
C ASP A 91 -44.16 12.98 -17.13
N ASP A 92 -43.79 14.09 -17.78
CA ASP A 92 -44.72 15.00 -18.47
C ASP A 92 -44.92 14.65 -19.97
N ALA A 93 -44.50 13.46 -20.42
CA ALA A 93 -44.35 13.13 -21.85
C ALA A 93 -45.49 12.28 -22.42
N ASN A 94 -45.99 12.64 -23.62
CA ASN A 94 -46.93 11.80 -24.37
C ASN A 94 -46.32 10.44 -24.76
N GLU A 95 -47.15 9.41 -24.91
CA GLU A 95 -46.74 8.03 -25.18
C GLU A 95 -45.84 7.91 -26.43
N ASP A 96 -46.13 8.64 -27.51
CA ASP A 96 -45.31 8.62 -28.73
C ASP A 96 -43.96 9.32 -28.57
N THR A 97 -43.90 10.34 -27.69
CA THR A 97 -42.64 10.97 -27.29
C THR A 97 -41.79 9.97 -26.49
N ILE A 98 -42.39 9.20 -25.57
CA ILE A 98 -41.71 8.14 -24.82
C ILE A 98 -41.18 7.06 -25.78
N LYS A 99 -42.04 6.54 -26.68
CA LYS A 99 -41.65 5.56 -27.72
C LYS A 99 -40.48 6.04 -28.59
N ARG A 100 -40.47 7.33 -28.97
CA ARG A 100 -39.34 7.95 -29.69
C ARG A 100 -38.09 8.02 -28.83
N VAL A 101 -38.21 8.49 -27.58
CA VAL A 101 -37.10 8.64 -26.64
C VAL A 101 -36.38 7.31 -26.38
N CYS A 102 -37.12 6.20 -26.24
CA CYS A 102 -36.54 4.87 -26.10
C CYS A 102 -35.75 4.43 -27.35
N LYS A 103 -36.28 4.70 -28.56
CA LYS A 103 -35.58 4.41 -29.82
C LYS A 103 -34.30 5.24 -29.97
N ASP A 104 -34.36 6.55 -29.69
CA ASP A 104 -33.20 7.44 -29.70
C ASP A 104 -32.08 6.91 -28.77
N TYR A 105 -32.45 6.47 -27.57
CA TYR A 105 -31.49 5.92 -26.60
C TYR A 105 -30.91 4.58 -27.05
N HIS A 106 -31.72 3.67 -27.61
CA HIS A 106 -31.24 2.39 -28.14
C HIS A 106 -30.20 2.60 -29.25
N THR A 107 -30.48 3.44 -30.25
CA THR A 107 -29.52 3.78 -31.32
C THR A 107 -28.27 4.44 -30.74
N ARG A 108 -28.41 5.34 -29.76
CA ARG A 108 -27.25 5.98 -29.12
C ARG A 108 -26.38 5.00 -28.32
N ILE A 109 -26.97 3.98 -27.69
CA ILE A 109 -26.24 2.92 -26.97
C ILE A 109 -25.44 2.09 -27.97
N ALA A 110 -26.06 1.60 -29.06
CA ALA A 110 -25.37 0.81 -30.07
C ALA A 110 -24.13 1.52 -30.64
N ASN A 111 -24.26 2.80 -31.00
CA ASN A 111 -23.13 3.60 -31.51
C ASN A 111 -22.02 3.80 -30.45
N LEU A 112 -22.38 3.94 -29.17
CA LEU A 112 -21.42 4.08 -28.07
C LEU A 112 -20.73 2.75 -27.72
N GLU A 113 -21.37 1.61 -27.97
CA GLU A 113 -20.77 0.28 -27.80
C GLU A 113 -19.77 -0.02 -28.92
N ASP A 114 -20.04 0.43 -30.15
CA ASP A 114 -19.11 0.37 -31.29
C ASP A 114 -17.87 1.27 -31.05
N GLU A 115 -18.07 2.56 -30.71
CA GLU A 115 -16.99 3.48 -30.28
C GLU A 115 -16.12 2.87 -29.16
N LYS A 116 -16.76 2.22 -28.18
CA LYS A 116 -16.10 1.58 -27.05
C LYS A 116 -15.27 0.37 -27.49
N PHE A 117 -15.80 -0.47 -28.36
CA PHE A 117 -15.12 -1.69 -28.81
C PHE A 117 -13.81 -1.37 -29.53
N ASP A 118 -13.83 -0.38 -30.45
CA ASP A 118 -12.64 0.07 -31.16
C ASP A 118 -11.57 0.62 -30.20
N LEU A 119 -11.97 1.44 -29.23
CA LEU A 119 -11.08 1.96 -28.19
C LEU A 119 -10.49 0.85 -27.32
N GLU A 120 -11.30 -0.12 -26.88
CA GLU A 120 -10.83 -1.28 -26.09
C GLU A 120 -9.88 -2.18 -26.91
N TYR A 121 -10.12 -2.36 -28.21
CA TYR A 121 -9.23 -3.11 -29.10
C TYR A 121 -7.88 -2.39 -29.31
N ILE A 122 -7.89 -1.08 -29.51
CA ILE A 122 -6.66 -0.27 -29.63
C ILE A 122 -5.85 -0.31 -28.33
N VAL A 123 -6.50 -0.16 -27.17
CA VAL A 123 -5.84 -0.28 -25.85
C VAL A 123 -5.23 -1.68 -25.68
N LYS A 124 -6.00 -2.74 -25.94
CA LYS A 124 -5.54 -4.14 -25.85
C LYS A 124 -4.33 -4.42 -26.76
N ARG A 125 -4.32 -3.86 -27.97
CA ARG A 125 -3.14 -3.92 -28.87
C ARG A 125 -1.92 -3.22 -28.27
N LYS A 126 -2.10 -2.04 -27.67
CA LYS A 126 -1.01 -1.29 -27.03
C LYS A 126 -0.50 -1.96 -25.75
N ASP A 127 -1.36 -2.60 -24.96
CA ASP A 127 -0.92 -3.40 -23.80
C ASP A 127 -0.07 -4.60 -24.22
N MET A 128 -0.41 -5.29 -25.32
CA MET A 128 0.41 -6.36 -25.88
C MET A 128 1.78 -5.85 -26.37
N GLU A 129 1.81 -4.71 -27.06
CA GLU A 129 3.03 -4.04 -27.54
C GLU A 129 3.94 -3.60 -26.37
N ILE A 130 3.36 -3.02 -25.30
CA ILE A 130 4.07 -2.66 -24.07
C ILE A 130 4.61 -3.92 -23.36
N SER A 131 3.85 -5.01 -23.33
CA SER A 131 4.27 -6.27 -22.71
C SER A 131 5.47 -6.90 -23.43
N ASP A 132 5.45 -6.94 -24.76
CA ASP A 132 6.58 -7.43 -25.57
C ASP A 132 7.82 -6.54 -25.42
N LEU A 133 7.69 -5.22 -25.58
CA LEU A 133 8.80 -4.27 -25.40
C LEU A 133 9.40 -4.36 -23.98
N ASN A 134 8.57 -4.52 -22.95
CA ASN A 134 9.03 -4.76 -21.57
C ASN A 134 9.75 -6.12 -21.44
N SER A 135 9.28 -7.18 -22.10
CA SER A 135 9.97 -8.47 -22.16
C SER A 135 11.36 -8.34 -22.78
N GLN A 136 11.47 -7.72 -23.96
CA GLN A 136 12.71 -7.47 -24.68
C GLN A 136 13.71 -6.63 -23.84
N VAL A 137 13.24 -5.56 -23.20
CA VAL A 137 14.08 -4.72 -22.31
C VAL A 137 14.58 -5.50 -21.10
N ASN A 138 13.76 -6.40 -20.52
CA ASN A 138 14.19 -7.24 -19.41
C ASN A 138 15.19 -8.33 -19.82
N ASP A 139 15.05 -8.88 -21.03
CA ASP A 139 15.99 -9.88 -21.55
C ASP A 139 17.34 -9.26 -21.92
N LEU A 140 17.36 -8.11 -22.61
CA LEU A 140 18.58 -7.35 -22.93
C LEU A 140 19.31 -6.85 -21.68
N ARG A 141 18.55 -6.47 -20.63
CA ARG A 141 19.09 -6.13 -19.30
C ARG A 141 19.60 -7.36 -18.53
N GLY A 142 19.23 -8.56 -18.98
CA GLY A 142 19.48 -9.84 -18.35
C GLY A 142 18.47 -10.15 -17.24
N LYS A 143 17.70 -11.24 -17.42
CA LYS A 143 16.74 -11.79 -16.44
C LYS A 143 17.33 -11.97 -15.03
N PHE A 144 18.66 -12.13 -14.92
CA PHE A 144 19.39 -12.24 -13.67
C PHE A 144 20.49 -11.17 -13.53
N VAL A 145 20.11 -9.89 -13.41
CA VAL A 145 21.00 -8.84 -12.87
C VAL A 145 21.35 -9.22 -11.43
N LYS A 146 22.43 -10.00 -11.25
CA LYS A 146 22.86 -10.57 -9.97
C LYS A 146 22.81 -9.51 -8.86
N PRO A 147 21.83 -9.57 -7.94
CA PRO A 147 21.69 -8.54 -6.92
C PRO A 147 22.94 -8.53 -6.06
N THR A 148 23.52 -7.34 -5.83
CA THR A 148 24.69 -7.22 -4.96
C THR A 148 24.30 -7.63 -3.54
N LEU A 149 24.66 -8.85 -3.15
CA LEU A 149 24.29 -9.45 -1.88
C LEU A 149 24.84 -8.60 -0.74
N LYS A 150 23.96 -7.86 -0.08
CA LYS A 150 24.28 -7.15 1.17
C LYS A 150 24.13 -8.15 2.30
N LYS A 151 25.07 -8.14 3.25
CA LYS A 151 24.95 -8.85 4.53
C LYS A 151 23.84 -8.19 5.37
N VAL A 152 22.59 -8.54 5.07
CA VAL A 152 21.42 -8.16 5.87
C VAL A 152 21.30 -9.17 7.00
N SER A 153 21.68 -8.81 8.22
CA SER A 153 21.49 -9.72 9.34
C SER A 153 19.99 -9.89 9.64
N LYS A 154 19.59 -11.13 9.98
CA LYS A 154 18.17 -11.55 10.07
C LYS A 154 17.36 -10.79 11.14
N TYR A 155 18.05 -10.14 12.09
CA TYR A 155 17.45 -9.53 13.28
C TYR A 155 17.64 -8.01 13.37
N GLU A 156 18.65 -7.41 12.75
CA GLU A 156 18.95 -5.96 12.86
C GLU A 156 17.82 -5.06 12.36
N ASN A 157 17.11 -5.46 11.29
CA ASN A 157 15.91 -4.74 10.84
C ASN A 157 14.69 -4.90 11.78
N LYS A 158 14.68 -5.92 12.65
CA LYS A 158 13.69 -6.06 13.74
C LYS A 158 14.15 -5.28 14.98
N PHE A 159 15.42 -5.39 15.35
CA PHE A 159 16.03 -4.68 16.49
C PHE A 159 15.98 -3.16 16.30
N ALA A 160 16.29 -2.63 15.11
CA ALA A 160 16.16 -1.21 14.80
C ALA A 160 14.69 -0.71 14.80
N LYS A 161 13.70 -1.59 14.61
CA LYS A 161 12.28 -1.25 14.85
C LYS A 161 11.94 -1.28 16.34
N LEU A 162 12.50 -2.23 17.09
CA LEU A 162 12.32 -2.35 18.54
C LEU A 162 12.95 -1.16 19.27
N GLN A 163 14.21 -0.81 18.96
CA GLN A 163 14.90 0.37 19.44
C GLN A 163 14.19 1.66 19.06
N LYS A 164 13.62 1.78 17.85
CA LYS A 164 12.82 2.97 17.49
C LYS A 164 11.56 3.08 18.31
N LYS A 165 10.76 2.00 18.43
CA LYS A 165 9.59 2.00 19.32
C LYS A 165 9.97 2.27 20.77
N ALA A 166 11.07 1.69 21.27
CA ALA A 166 11.54 1.90 22.63
C ALA A 166 12.04 3.34 22.86
N ALA A 167 12.74 3.95 21.90
CA ALA A 167 13.18 5.33 21.97
C ALA A 167 12.00 6.31 21.83
N GLU A 168 11.06 6.07 20.92
CA GLU A 168 9.85 6.86 20.72
C GLU A 168 8.90 6.77 21.93
N PHE A 169 8.81 5.59 22.56
CA PHE A 169 8.11 5.37 23.83
C PHE A 169 8.82 6.05 25.00
N ASN A 170 10.14 5.88 25.14
CA ASN A 170 10.90 6.59 26.18
C ASN A 170 10.79 8.10 26.03
N PHE A 171 10.98 8.66 24.83
CA PHE A 171 10.87 10.11 24.61
C PHE A 171 9.46 10.62 24.93
N ARG A 172 8.40 9.90 24.52
CA ARG A 172 7.01 10.29 24.83
C ARG A 172 6.60 10.09 26.29
N ASN A 173 7.20 9.13 27.00
CA ASN A 173 6.90 8.83 28.41
C ASN A 173 7.78 9.63 29.39
N GLN A 174 8.98 10.03 28.97
CA GLN A 174 9.94 10.84 29.73
C GLN A 174 9.78 12.34 29.47
N LEU A 175 9.13 12.72 28.37
CA LEU A 175 8.46 14.01 28.24
C LEU A 175 7.36 14.12 29.31
N LYS A 176 7.73 14.62 30.50
CA LYS A 176 6.78 15.30 31.39
C LYS A 176 6.14 16.43 30.58
N VAL A 177 4.92 16.20 30.09
CA VAL A 177 4.04 17.29 29.67
C VAL A 177 3.82 18.13 30.92
N VAL A 178 4.50 19.27 30.99
CA VAL A 178 4.39 20.20 32.13
C VAL A 178 2.97 20.77 32.08
N LYS A 179 2.07 20.11 32.81
CA LYS A 179 0.67 20.48 32.93
C LYS A 179 0.57 21.72 33.83
N LYS A 180 0.96 22.88 33.28
CA LYS A 180 0.78 24.21 33.89
C LYS A 180 -0.70 24.37 34.25
N LYS A 181 -1.02 24.22 35.54
CA LYS A 181 -2.34 24.53 36.11
C LYS A 181 -2.50 26.05 36.28
N GLU A 182 -2.28 26.79 35.18
CA GLU A 182 -2.29 28.26 35.13
C GLU A 182 -3.04 28.77 33.89
N PHE A 183 -3.63 27.88 33.10
CA PHE A 183 -4.30 28.21 31.83
C PHE A 183 -5.56 27.35 31.60
N THR A 184 -6.23 26.97 32.69
CA THR A 184 -7.58 26.40 32.67
C THR A 184 -8.34 27.17 33.75
N LEU A 185 -9.23 28.05 33.31
CA LEU A 185 -9.93 29.03 34.14
C LEU A 185 -10.82 28.34 35.18
N GLU A 186 -10.99 28.98 36.34
CA GLU A 186 -11.86 28.51 37.41
C GLU A 186 -13.34 28.69 37.05
N GLU A 187 -14.06 27.57 36.93
CA GLU A 187 -15.44 27.45 37.42
C GLU A 187 -15.75 25.95 37.67
N GLU A 188 -16.70 25.68 38.56
CA GLU A 188 -17.20 24.33 38.93
C GLU A 188 -16.17 23.31 39.51
N ASP A 189 -15.53 23.62 40.65
CA ASP A 189 -15.13 22.56 41.62
C ASP A 189 -16.12 22.55 42.80
N LYS A 190 -16.28 21.38 43.46
CA LYS A 190 -17.46 21.04 44.24
C LYS A 190 -17.32 21.34 45.73
N GLU A 191 -18.44 21.73 46.35
CA GLU A 191 -18.55 21.84 47.80
C GLU A 191 -18.14 20.54 48.51
N LYS A 192 -16.97 20.54 49.16
CA LYS A 192 -16.61 19.58 50.20
C LYS A 192 -15.90 20.30 51.33
N LYS A 193 -16.62 20.45 52.45
CA LYS A 193 -16.13 21.10 53.67
C LYS A 193 -14.86 20.38 54.16
N PRO A 194 -13.70 21.05 54.30
CA PRO A 194 -12.44 20.39 54.64
C PRO A 194 -12.43 19.77 56.05
N ASP A 195 -11.68 18.69 56.21
CA ASP A 195 -11.62 17.92 57.46
C ASP A 195 -10.65 18.54 58.49
N TRP A 196 -11.10 19.64 59.10
CA TRP A 196 -10.51 20.22 60.32
C TRP A 196 -11.58 20.65 61.35
N SER A 197 -12.86 20.35 61.08
CA SER A 197 -14.00 20.82 61.87
C SER A 197 -14.42 19.88 63.02
N LYS A 198 -13.58 18.91 63.40
CA LYS A 198 -13.79 18.01 64.55
C LYS A 198 -12.55 18.00 65.43
N GLY A 199 -12.69 18.41 66.69
CA GLY A 199 -11.59 18.75 67.59
C GLY A 199 -10.94 17.58 68.34
N LYS A 200 -9.73 17.86 68.86
CA LYS A 200 -9.05 17.16 69.98
C LYS A 200 -9.77 17.46 71.33
N PRO A 201 -9.47 16.81 72.47
CA PRO A 201 -8.24 16.08 72.92
C PRO A 201 -8.41 14.55 72.91
N GLY A 202 -7.39 13.68 73.06
CA GLY A 202 -6.41 13.48 74.16
C GLY A 202 -6.76 12.16 74.88
N ASP A 203 -5.86 11.35 75.45
CA ASP A 203 -4.41 11.48 75.68
C ASP A 203 -3.75 10.08 75.89
N GLN A 204 -2.43 9.95 75.68
CA GLN A 204 -1.54 8.80 76.00
C GLN A 204 -1.91 7.38 75.43
N LYS A 205 -1.11 6.31 75.62
CA LYS A 205 0.35 6.05 75.36
C LYS A 205 0.62 4.54 75.55
N GLU A 206 1.58 3.96 74.81
CA GLU A 206 2.12 2.57 74.96
C GLU A 206 1.11 1.42 74.68
N GLY A 207 1.53 0.23 74.22
CA GLY A 207 2.88 -0.23 73.83
C GLY A 207 2.89 -1.63 73.18
N GLU A 208 4.08 -2.10 72.77
CA GLU A 208 4.45 -3.46 72.30
C GLU A 208 3.77 -4.02 71.02
N GLY A 209 4.35 -5.08 70.42
CA GLY A 209 3.72 -5.81 69.30
C GLY A 209 4.55 -6.21 68.06
N ALA A 210 5.85 -6.50 68.17
CA ALA A 210 6.57 -7.31 67.16
C ALA A 210 6.32 -8.82 67.48
N PRO A 211 6.27 -9.77 66.51
CA PRO A 211 7.26 -9.96 65.43
C PRO A 211 6.66 -10.32 64.04
N ALA A 212 7.47 -10.88 63.14
CA ALA A 212 7.13 -11.19 61.75
C ALA A 212 7.10 -12.72 61.45
N THR A 213 6.57 -13.06 60.25
CA THR A 213 6.55 -14.42 59.62
C THR A 213 5.66 -15.48 60.33
N PRO A 214 5.19 -16.58 59.66
CA PRO A 214 5.74 -17.26 58.47
C PRO A 214 4.76 -17.37 57.26
N ALA A 215 4.93 -18.39 56.39
CA ALA A 215 4.35 -18.48 55.05
C ALA A 215 3.63 -19.81 54.75
N ALA A 216 2.64 -19.78 53.85
CA ALA A 216 2.06 -20.87 53.01
C ALA A 216 0.86 -20.31 52.19
N GLY A 217 0.41 -20.87 51.06
CA GLY A 217 1.04 -21.86 50.18
C GLY A 217 0.07 -22.62 49.24
N ALA A 218 0.09 -22.32 47.92
CA ALA A 218 -0.46 -23.12 46.80
C ALA A 218 -2.02 -23.29 46.76
N PRO A 219 -2.66 -23.82 45.67
CA PRO A 219 -2.18 -24.37 44.39
C PRO A 219 -2.44 -23.40 43.19
N ALA A 220 -2.76 -23.70 41.90
CA ALA A 220 -3.17 -24.91 41.16
C ALA A 220 -2.93 -24.83 39.62
N ALA A 221 -3.59 -25.71 38.85
CA ALA A 221 -3.58 -25.84 37.38
C ALA A 221 -4.16 -24.60 36.63
N ALA A 222 -3.78 -24.21 35.40
CA ALA A 222 -3.35 -24.89 34.15
C ALA A 222 -4.50 -25.28 33.18
N GLY A 223 -4.41 -24.78 31.94
CA GLY A 223 -5.38 -24.98 30.85
C GLY A 223 -4.83 -24.51 29.49
N ALA A 224 -5.28 -25.12 28.38
CA ALA A 224 -4.61 -25.06 27.07
C ALA A 224 -5.17 -24.01 26.08
N PRO A 225 -4.39 -23.58 25.05
CA PRO A 225 -4.82 -22.57 24.07
C PRO A 225 -5.59 -23.15 22.87
N ALA A 226 -6.50 -22.35 22.30
CA ALA A 226 -7.27 -22.69 21.09
C ALA A 226 -6.52 -22.34 19.79
N ALA A 227 -6.83 -23.06 18.70
CA ALA A 227 -6.19 -22.92 17.38
C ALA A 227 -6.97 -22.01 16.40
N PRO A 228 -6.28 -21.38 15.42
CA PRO A 228 -6.93 -20.62 14.34
C PRO A 228 -7.36 -21.53 13.17
N ALA A 229 -8.49 -21.19 12.53
CA ALA A 229 -9.10 -21.98 11.44
C ALA A 229 -8.49 -21.71 10.03
N ALA A 230 -8.90 -22.53 9.06
CA ALA A 230 -8.31 -22.63 7.73
C ALA A 230 -8.93 -21.69 6.64
N ALA A 231 -8.40 -21.77 5.42
CA ALA A 231 -8.73 -20.90 4.28
C ALA A 231 -10.01 -21.32 3.52
N PRO A 232 -10.67 -20.39 2.80
CA PRO A 232 -11.81 -20.68 1.92
C PRO A 232 -11.38 -21.17 0.53
N ALA A 233 -12.16 -22.10 -0.02
CA ALA A 233 -12.08 -22.63 -1.38
C ALA A 233 -13.52 -22.79 -1.95
N PRO A 234 -13.73 -23.19 -3.23
CA PRO A 234 -14.80 -22.63 -4.07
C PRO A 234 -16.23 -23.12 -3.78
N ALA A 235 -17.21 -22.33 -4.24
CA ALA A 235 -18.63 -22.64 -4.13
C ALA A 235 -19.09 -23.74 -5.12
N PRO A 236 -20.00 -24.65 -4.71
CA PRO A 236 -20.58 -25.68 -5.56
C PRO A 236 -21.80 -25.18 -6.37
N ALA A 237 -22.21 -25.98 -7.38
CA ALA A 237 -23.37 -25.72 -8.22
C ALA A 237 -24.71 -26.13 -7.56
N ALA A 238 -25.82 -25.58 -8.06
CA ALA A 238 -27.18 -25.90 -7.59
C ALA A 238 -27.82 -27.08 -8.37
N PRO A 239 -28.56 -27.98 -7.71
CA PRO A 239 -29.34 -29.04 -8.36
C PRO A 239 -30.70 -28.54 -8.91
N PRO A 240 -31.39 -29.31 -9.77
CA PRO A 240 -32.58 -28.84 -10.48
C PRO A 240 -33.86 -28.91 -9.64
N VAL A 241 -34.85 -28.09 -10.01
CA VAL A 241 -36.24 -28.16 -9.53
C VAL A 241 -37.11 -28.71 -10.66
N GLN A 242 -37.88 -29.78 -10.40
CA GLN A 242 -38.89 -30.30 -11.31
C GLN A 242 -40.31 -29.92 -10.86
N ALA A 243 -41.20 -29.90 -11.86
CA ALA A 243 -42.65 -29.64 -11.86
C ALA A 243 -43.47 -29.85 -10.57
N SER A 244 -44.51 -29.02 -10.39
CA SER A 244 -45.91 -29.48 -10.50
C SER A 244 -46.93 -28.34 -10.27
N ALA A 245 -47.48 -27.79 -11.35
CA ALA A 245 -48.81 -27.17 -11.47
C ALA A 245 -49.08 -26.84 -12.94
#